data_AF-A0A9N8WA06-F1
#
_entry.id   AF-A0A9N8WA06-F1
#
_cell.length_a   1.000
_cell.length_b   1.000
_cell.length_c   1.000
_cell.angle_alpha   90.00
_cell.angle_beta   90.00
_cell.angle_gamma   90.00
#
_symmetry.space_group_name_H-M   'P 1'
#
loop_
_entity.id
_entity.type
_entity.pdbx_description
1 polymer ?
#
loop_
_entity_poly.entity_id
_entity_poly.type
_entity_poly.pdbx_seq_one_letter_code
_entity_poly.pdbx_strand_id
1 'polypeptide(L)'
;MPKIKSQKFGHSHQKNNKDASSGSSVTRTSAPLFNKNLGQHILKNPLVSQSIVEKAGLKNTDTVLEVGPGTGNLTMRILETAKKVVAVERDPRLAAELIKRVLGKCAILMFQREFALRLVAKPGDSLYCRLSVNVQLFAKVYHIMKVGKNNFKPPPQVESSVVRIEPLNPPPTVSTKEFDGM
;
A
#
# COMPACT_ATOMS: atom_id res chain seq x y z
N MET A 1 65.14 -24.95 -15.46
CA MET A 1 65.29 -24.07 -16.65
C MET A 1 65.88 -24.92 -17.76
N PRO A 2 65.32 -24.90 -18.98
CA PRO A 2 65.41 -23.73 -19.87
C PRO A 2 64.04 -23.27 -20.44
N LYS A 3 63.99 -22.02 -20.92
CA LYS A 3 62.88 -21.41 -21.69
C LYS A 3 63.37 -21.11 -23.11
N ILE A 4 62.39 -20.74 -23.98
CA ILE A 4 62.47 -19.95 -25.25
C ILE A 4 62.39 -20.84 -26.51
N LYS A 5 61.63 -20.64 -27.61
CA LYS A 5 60.79 -19.57 -28.25
C LYS A 5 59.76 -20.32 -29.16
N SER A 6 58.61 -19.79 -29.60
CA SER A 6 58.50 -18.74 -30.64
C SER A 6 57.07 -18.22 -30.80
N GLN A 7 56.97 -16.96 -31.21
CA GLN A 7 55.74 -16.28 -31.65
C GLN A 7 55.38 -16.69 -33.09
N LYS A 8 54.08 -16.70 -33.42
CA LYS A 8 53.60 -16.25 -34.74
C LYS A 8 52.35 -15.38 -34.62
N PHE A 9 52.44 -14.26 -35.32
CA PHE A 9 51.46 -13.21 -35.53
C PHE A 9 50.34 -13.65 -36.48
N GLY A 10 49.13 -13.13 -36.25
CA GLY A 10 48.06 -13.04 -37.23
C GLY A 10 47.29 -11.73 -37.01
N HIS A 11 47.48 -10.77 -37.91
CA HIS A 11 46.72 -9.53 -38.01
C HIS A 11 45.53 -9.71 -38.96
N SER A 12 44.36 -9.17 -38.62
CA SER A 12 43.49 -8.52 -39.60
C SER A 12 42.64 -7.41 -38.95
N HIS A 13 42.61 -6.27 -39.66
CA HIS A 13 41.92 -4.99 -39.44
C HIS A 13 40.38 -5.14 -39.29
N GLN A 14 39.63 -4.41 -38.43
CA GLN A 14 39.41 -2.96 -38.19
C GLN A 14 38.30 -2.33 -39.08
N LYS A 15 37.13 -1.99 -38.49
CA LYS A 15 36.54 -0.62 -38.38
C LYS A 15 35.04 -0.58 -37.98
N ASN A 16 34.75 0.23 -36.95
CA ASN A 16 33.68 1.23 -36.67
C ASN A 16 32.28 1.08 -37.35
N ASN A 17 31.13 1.47 -36.77
CA ASN A 17 30.79 2.50 -35.77
C ASN A 17 29.31 2.33 -35.33
N LYS A 18 28.98 2.80 -34.11
CA LYS A 18 27.72 3.41 -33.61
C LYS A 18 26.37 2.95 -34.17
N ASP A 19 25.50 2.49 -33.28
CA ASP A 19 24.17 3.10 -33.11
C ASP A 19 23.64 2.96 -31.69
N ALA A 20 23.08 4.06 -31.21
CA ALA A 20 22.50 4.22 -29.89
C ALA A 20 21.19 3.43 -29.79
N SER A 21 21.02 2.66 -28.71
CA SER A 21 19.69 2.38 -28.19
C SER A 21 19.72 2.58 -26.68
N SER A 22 19.07 3.65 -26.26
CA SER A 22 18.69 3.96 -24.90
C SER A 22 17.84 2.82 -24.33
N GLY A 23 18.52 1.85 -23.72
CA GLY A 23 17.90 0.81 -22.93
C GLY A 23 17.19 1.44 -21.74
N SER A 24 15.87 1.57 -21.84
CA SER A 24 14.97 1.96 -20.76
C SER A 24 15.31 1.17 -19.50
N SER A 25 15.84 1.85 -18.48
CA SER A 25 16.01 1.30 -17.14
C SER A 25 14.63 1.07 -16.54
N VAL A 26 14.02 -0.06 -16.91
CA VAL A 26 12.85 -0.60 -16.21
C VAL A 26 13.24 -0.67 -14.75
N THR A 27 12.67 0.26 -13.97
CA THR A 27 12.83 0.33 -12.52
C THR A 27 12.15 -0.92 -11.99
N ARG A 28 12.91 -2.03 -11.89
CA ARG A 28 12.45 -3.21 -11.17
C ARG A 28 12.17 -2.70 -9.77
N THR A 29 10.91 -2.71 -9.36
CA THR A 29 10.54 -2.63 -7.95
C THR A 29 11.33 -3.73 -7.26
N SER A 30 12.43 -3.36 -6.63
CA SER A 30 13.34 -4.31 -6.03
C SER A 30 12.58 -4.99 -4.91
N ALA A 31 12.37 -6.30 -5.04
CA ALA A 31 11.94 -7.11 -3.91
C ALA A 31 12.84 -6.76 -2.72
N PRO A 32 12.30 -6.62 -1.49
CA PRO A 32 13.09 -6.17 -0.36
C PRO A 32 14.35 -7.04 -0.27
N LEU A 33 15.53 -6.42 -0.32
CA LEU A 33 16.78 -7.15 -0.22
C LEU A 33 16.93 -7.60 1.24
N PHE A 34 16.62 -8.87 1.49
CA PHE A 34 16.69 -9.46 2.82
C PHE A 34 18.14 -9.66 3.25
N ASN A 35 18.43 -9.23 4.46
CA ASN A 35 19.76 -9.30 5.02
C ASN A 35 19.95 -10.66 5.71
N LYS A 36 20.61 -11.60 5.02
CA LYS A 36 20.94 -12.91 5.57
C LYS A 36 21.86 -12.82 6.79
N ASN A 37 22.67 -11.76 6.92
CA ASN A 37 23.53 -11.54 8.08
C ASN A 37 22.75 -11.16 9.34
N LEU A 38 21.48 -10.73 9.20
CA LEU A 38 20.55 -10.50 10.31
C LEU A 38 19.67 -11.73 10.60
N GLY A 39 19.92 -12.88 9.96
CA GLY A 39 19.12 -14.10 10.15
C GLY A 39 17.70 -14.00 9.59
N GLN A 40 17.43 -13.10 8.63
CA GLN A 40 16.10 -12.90 8.08
C GLN A 40 15.68 -14.09 7.19
N HIS A 41 14.78 -14.93 7.70
CA HIS A 41 14.07 -15.98 6.96
C HIS A 41 12.57 -15.66 6.87
N ILE A 42 12.02 -15.65 5.66
CA ILE A 42 10.63 -15.22 5.44
C ILE A 42 9.71 -16.42 5.34
N LEU A 43 8.65 -16.37 6.13
CA LEU A 43 7.52 -17.26 5.95
C LEU A 43 6.73 -16.88 4.68
N LYS A 44 6.82 -17.71 3.64
CA LYS A 44 6.15 -17.48 2.34
C LYS A 44 4.90 -18.33 2.13
N ASN A 45 4.79 -19.47 2.81
CA ASN A 45 3.67 -20.38 2.63
C ASN A 45 2.45 -19.88 3.44
N PRO A 46 1.34 -19.50 2.78
CA PRO A 46 0.16 -19.00 3.47
C PRO A 46 -0.52 -20.08 4.33
N LEU A 47 -0.44 -21.36 3.94
CA LEU A 47 -1.04 -22.46 4.71
C LEU A 47 -0.32 -22.68 6.04
N VAL A 48 1.00 -22.49 6.07
CA VAL A 48 1.77 -22.57 7.32
C VAL A 48 1.41 -21.40 8.23
N SER A 49 1.31 -20.18 7.68
CA SER A 49 0.89 -19.00 8.45
C SER A 49 -0.50 -19.17 9.05
N GLN A 50 -1.43 -19.70 8.27
CA GLN A 50 -2.78 -20.03 8.71
C GLN A 50 -2.77 -21.07 9.84
N SER A 51 -2.03 -22.16 9.64
CA SER A 51 -1.89 -23.24 10.63
C SER A 51 -1.30 -22.75 11.96
N ILE A 52 -0.37 -21.78 11.93
CA ILE A 52 0.19 -21.15 13.13
C ILE A 52 -0.92 -20.44 13.91
N VAL A 53 -1.70 -19.60 13.24
CA VAL A 53 -2.77 -18.81 13.88
C VAL A 53 -3.86 -19.72 14.45
N GLU A 54 -4.27 -20.75 13.72
CA GLU A 54 -5.26 -21.72 14.18
C GLU A 54 -4.79 -22.48 15.42
N LYS A 55 -3.55 -22.99 15.41
CA LYS A 55 -2.98 -23.72 16.55
C LYS A 55 -2.67 -22.82 17.75
N ALA A 56 -2.44 -21.53 17.52
CA ALA A 56 -2.23 -20.56 18.59
C ALA A 56 -3.50 -20.27 19.40
N GLY A 57 -4.68 -20.64 18.91
CA GLY A 57 -5.94 -20.52 19.65
C GLY A 57 -6.32 -19.07 19.99
N LEU A 58 -5.97 -18.12 19.12
CA LEU A 58 -6.23 -16.70 19.32
C LEU A 58 -7.72 -16.38 19.37
N LYS A 59 -8.08 -15.40 20.19
CA LYS A 59 -9.43 -14.87 20.35
C LYS A 59 -9.51 -13.42 19.89
N ASN A 60 -10.72 -12.98 19.54
CA ASN A 60 -11.01 -11.60 19.16
C ASN A 60 -10.84 -10.56 20.30
N THR A 61 -10.52 -11.00 21.51
CA THR A 61 -10.17 -10.16 22.66
C THR A 61 -8.67 -9.97 22.84
N ASP A 62 -7.86 -10.79 22.17
CA ASP A 62 -6.43 -10.88 22.47
C ASP A 62 -5.63 -9.73 21.88
N THR A 63 -4.61 -9.31 22.62
CA THR A 63 -3.55 -8.43 22.11
C THR A 63 -2.30 -9.27 21.91
N VAL A 64 -1.82 -9.36 20.68
CA VAL A 64 -0.69 -10.22 20.31
C VAL A 64 0.56 -9.37 20.12
N LEU A 65 1.68 -9.80 20.73
CA LEU A 65 3.01 -9.26 20.45
C LEU A 65 3.67 -10.12 19.37
N GLU A 66 4.05 -9.50 18.24
CA GLU A 66 4.81 -10.15 17.18
C GLU A 66 6.22 -9.57 17.13
N VAL A 67 7.24 -10.42 17.27
CA VAL A 67 8.64 -10.03 17.15
C VAL A 67 9.16 -10.45 15.78
N GLY A 68 9.69 -9.50 15.01
CA GLY A 68 10.18 -9.76 13.65
C GLY A 68 9.06 -10.07 12.64
N PRO A 69 8.07 -9.18 12.47
CA PRO A 69 6.96 -9.38 11.52
C PRO A 69 7.43 -9.46 10.05
N GLY A 70 8.60 -8.89 9.73
CA GLY A 70 9.16 -8.87 8.39
C GLY A 70 8.21 -8.23 7.39
N THR A 71 7.82 -8.98 6.35
CA THR A 71 6.88 -8.50 5.31
C THR A 71 5.41 -8.55 5.73
N GLY A 72 5.10 -9.08 6.93
CA GLY A 72 3.75 -9.08 7.50
C GLY A 72 2.86 -10.26 7.12
N ASN A 73 3.40 -11.35 6.54
CA ASN A 73 2.56 -12.48 6.14
C ASN A 73 1.84 -13.14 7.32
N LEU A 74 2.51 -13.26 8.47
CA LEU A 74 1.89 -13.76 9.70
C LEU A 74 1.05 -12.65 10.36
N THR A 75 1.56 -11.42 10.44
CA THR A 75 0.83 -10.24 10.95
C THR A 75 -0.58 -10.12 10.38
N MET A 76 -0.75 -10.27 9.07
CA MET A 76 -2.07 -10.19 8.43
C MET A 76 -3.03 -11.28 8.90
N ARG A 77 -2.54 -12.51 9.10
CA ARG A 77 -3.35 -13.63 9.61
C ARG A 77 -3.71 -13.46 11.08
N ILE A 78 -2.79 -12.92 11.88
CA ILE A 78 -3.08 -12.61 13.28
C ILE A 78 -4.17 -11.53 13.36
N LEU A 79 -4.09 -10.48 12.53
CA LEU A 79 -5.06 -9.38 12.49
C LEU A 79 -6.46 -9.81 12.03
N GLU A 80 -6.60 -10.93 11.31
CA GLU A 80 -7.91 -11.50 10.93
C GLU A 80 -8.66 -12.07 12.16
N THR A 81 -7.95 -12.44 13.23
CA THR A 81 -8.51 -13.15 14.39
C THR A 81 -8.41 -12.37 15.69
N ALA A 82 -7.29 -11.69 15.94
CA ALA A 82 -7.01 -10.99 17.19
C ALA A 82 -7.53 -9.55 17.20
N LYS A 83 -7.74 -8.99 18.40
CA LYS A 83 -8.18 -7.59 18.54
C LYS A 83 -7.12 -6.60 18.05
N LYS A 84 -5.86 -6.88 18.37
CA LYS A 84 -4.74 -5.97 18.18
C LYS A 84 -3.44 -6.75 18.06
N VAL A 85 -2.55 -6.26 17.19
CA VAL A 85 -1.16 -6.73 17.11
C VAL A 85 -0.22 -5.57 17.42
N VAL A 86 0.75 -5.82 18.29
CA VAL A 86 1.91 -4.96 18.53
C VAL A 86 3.08 -5.64 17.85
N ALA A 87 3.57 -5.07 16.76
CA ALA A 87 4.67 -5.65 15.99
C ALA A 87 5.98 -4.89 16.27
N VAL A 88 7.03 -5.61 16.63
CA VAL A 88 8.37 -5.06 16.89
C VAL A 88 9.30 -5.52 15.77
N GLU A 89 9.73 -4.58 14.93
CA GLU A 89 10.63 -4.84 13.81
C GLU A 89 11.91 -4.01 13.97
N ARG A 90 13.06 -4.66 13.80
CA ARG A 90 14.37 -4.02 13.92
C ARG A 90 14.79 -3.35 12.61
N ASP A 91 14.38 -3.87 11.46
CA ASP A 91 14.68 -3.27 10.16
C ASP A 91 13.66 -2.16 9.82
N PRO A 92 14.05 -0.87 9.83
CA PRO A 92 13.12 0.23 9.58
C PRO A 92 12.49 0.18 8.18
N ARG A 93 13.15 -0.47 7.20
CA ARG A 93 12.63 -0.61 5.84
C ARG A 93 11.46 -1.60 5.82
N LEU A 94 11.58 -2.71 6.54
CA LEU A 94 10.51 -3.69 6.68
C LEU A 94 9.36 -3.15 7.53
N ALA A 95 9.68 -2.39 8.59
CA ALA A 95 8.67 -1.68 9.37
C ALA A 95 7.84 -0.72 8.49
N ALA A 96 8.50 0.09 7.66
CA ALA A 96 7.81 0.98 6.72
C ALA A 96 6.95 0.23 5.70
N GLU A 97 7.43 -0.90 5.18
CA GLU A 97 6.67 -1.74 4.25
C GLU A 97 5.45 -2.39 4.92
N LEU A 98 5.61 -2.89 6.15
CA LEU A 98 4.52 -3.43 6.94
C LEU A 98 3.47 -2.35 7.22
N ILE A 99 3.90 -1.15 7.63
CA ILE A 99 3.01 -0.01 7.87
C ILE A 99 2.19 0.31 6.61
N LYS A 100 2.80 0.34 5.42
CA LYS A 100 2.08 0.53 4.15
C LYS A 100 1.08 -0.59 3.87
N ARG A 101 1.41 -1.82 4.26
CA ARG A 101 0.55 -2.99 4.05
C ARG A 101 -0.68 -2.99 4.98
N VAL A 102 -0.53 -2.49 6.22
CA VAL A 102 -1.59 -2.49 7.24
C VAL A 102 -2.36 -1.17 7.36
N LEU A 103 -1.79 -0.03 6.93
CA LEU A 103 -2.52 1.23 6.87
C LEU A 103 -3.72 1.07 5.93
N GLY A 104 -4.91 1.43 6.44
CA GLY A 104 -6.18 1.22 5.77
C GLY A 104 -6.16 1.75 4.33
N LYS A 105 -6.35 0.84 3.36
CA LYS A 105 -6.44 1.20 1.94
C LYS A 105 -7.70 1.98 1.61
N CYS A 106 -8.76 1.80 2.40
CA CYS A 106 -10.03 2.47 2.20
C CYS A 106 -10.82 2.63 3.51
N ALA A 107 -11.64 3.67 3.57
CA ALA A 107 -12.71 3.85 4.53
C ALA A 107 -14.06 3.67 3.82
N ILE A 108 -14.97 2.91 4.45
CA ILE A 108 -16.36 2.77 4.00
C ILE A 108 -17.24 3.49 5.01
N LEU A 109 -17.85 4.59 4.60
CA LEU A 109 -18.59 5.49 5.48
C LEU A 109 -20.00 5.71 4.94
N MET A 110 -20.95 5.92 5.84
CA MET A 110 -22.32 6.29 5.49
C MET A 110 -22.58 7.74 5.89
N PHE A 111 -23.12 8.52 4.96
CA PHE A 111 -23.52 9.92 5.18
C PHE A 111 -24.96 10.15 4.74
N GLN A 112 -25.51 11.31 5.09
CA GLN A 112 -26.69 11.83 4.40
C GLN A 112 -26.43 11.92 2.89
N ARG A 113 -27.45 11.65 2.07
CA ARG A 113 -27.31 11.51 0.62
C ARG A 113 -26.69 12.74 -0.03
N GLU A 114 -27.17 13.94 0.30
CA GLU A 114 -26.65 15.17 -0.29
C GLU A 114 -25.16 15.38 0.04
N PHE A 115 -24.78 15.19 1.30
CA PHE A 115 -23.39 15.28 1.73
C PHE A 115 -22.50 14.27 1.01
N ALA A 116 -22.95 13.02 0.89
CA ALA A 116 -22.22 11.98 0.14
C ALA A 116 -22.02 12.35 -1.34
N LEU A 117 -23.04 12.94 -1.97
CA LEU A 117 -22.94 13.37 -3.37
C LEU A 117 -21.97 14.55 -3.54
N ARG A 118 -21.88 15.47 -2.57
CA ARG A 118 -20.85 16.52 -2.58
C ARG A 118 -19.43 15.94 -2.54
N LEU A 119 -19.19 14.84 -1.82
CA LEU A 119 -17.85 14.22 -1.77
C LEU A 119 -17.37 13.71 -3.15
N VAL A 120 -18.29 13.22 -3.99
CA VAL A 120 -17.98 12.65 -5.32
C VAL A 120 -18.22 13.60 -6.48
N ALA A 121 -18.77 14.80 -6.21
CA ALA A 121 -19.08 15.79 -7.24
C ALA A 121 -17.83 16.19 -8.02
N LYS A 122 -17.95 16.30 -9.34
CA LYS A 122 -16.88 16.69 -10.26
C LYS A 122 -16.96 18.19 -10.58
N PRO A 123 -15.85 18.83 -11.02
CA PRO A 123 -15.91 20.20 -11.51
C PRO A 123 -17.00 20.36 -12.58
N GLY A 124 -17.87 21.35 -12.40
CA GLY A 124 -19.04 21.59 -13.25
C GLY A 124 -20.37 21.04 -12.70
N ASP A 125 -20.34 20.14 -11.73
CA ASP A 125 -21.56 19.67 -11.05
C ASP A 125 -22.09 20.75 -10.08
N SER A 126 -23.41 20.84 -9.92
CA SER A 126 -24.05 21.78 -8.99
C SER A 126 -23.69 21.55 -7.52
N LEU A 127 -23.26 20.32 -7.18
CA LEU A 127 -22.86 19.93 -5.82
C LEU A 127 -21.35 20.07 -5.58
N TYR A 128 -20.58 20.50 -6.60
CA TYR A 128 -19.15 20.70 -6.48
C TYR A 128 -18.86 21.89 -5.56
N CYS A 129 -18.08 21.65 -4.51
CA CYS A 129 -17.78 22.66 -3.51
C CYS A 129 -16.40 22.41 -2.87
N ARG A 130 -16.01 23.27 -1.93
CA ARG A 130 -14.74 23.13 -1.17
C ARG A 130 -14.55 21.74 -0.58
N LEU A 131 -15.63 21.11 -0.10
CA LEU A 131 -15.58 19.73 0.41
C LEU A 131 -15.13 18.73 -0.67
N SER A 132 -15.68 18.85 -1.88
CA SER A 132 -15.31 18.03 -3.04
C SER A 132 -13.82 18.16 -3.35
N VAL A 133 -13.32 19.41 -3.39
CA VAL A 133 -11.90 19.70 -3.65
C VAL A 133 -11.02 19.09 -2.55
N ASN A 134 -11.33 19.37 -1.29
CA ASN A 134 -10.51 18.95 -0.15
C ASN A 134 -10.42 17.42 -0.07
N VAL A 135 -11.53 16.70 -0.22
CA VAL A 135 -11.49 15.24 -0.15
C VAL A 135 -10.81 14.63 -1.37
N GLN A 136 -11.08 15.14 -2.58
CA GLN A 136 -10.55 14.58 -3.83
C GLN A 136 -9.07 14.88 -4.03
N LEU A 137 -8.55 15.93 -3.37
CA LEU A 137 -7.12 16.21 -3.32
C LEU A 137 -6.37 15.05 -2.64
N PHE A 138 -6.87 14.56 -1.52
CA PHE A 138 -6.17 13.56 -0.69
C PHE A 138 -6.65 12.13 -0.90
N ALA A 139 -7.77 11.90 -1.60
CA ALA A 139 -8.34 10.57 -1.74
C ALA A 139 -9.16 10.39 -3.02
N LYS A 140 -9.25 9.16 -3.52
CA LYS A 140 -10.29 8.76 -4.47
C LYS A 140 -11.58 8.49 -3.71
N VAL A 141 -12.69 9.04 -4.19
CA VAL A 141 -14.01 8.84 -3.56
C VAL A 141 -14.97 8.19 -4.54
N TYR A 142 -15.66 7.15 -4.09
CA TYR A 142 -16.65 6.42 -4.87
C TYR A 142 -17.97 6.39 -4.11
N HIS A 143 -19.07 6.69 -4.81
CA HIS A 143 -20.40 6.40 -4.31
C HIS A 143 -20.66 4.89 -4.49
N ILE A 144 -20.99 4.19 -3.41
CA ILE A 144 -21.24 2.74 -3.46
C ILE A 144 -22.72 2.47 -3.68
N MET A 145 -23.56 3.00 -2.79
CA MET A 145 -25.00 2.76 -2.85
C MET A 145 -25.79 3.80 -2.06
N LYS A 146 -27.07 3.94 -2.42
CA LYS A 146 -28.07 4.69 -1.65
C LYS A 146 -28.74 3.75 -0.64
N VAL A 147 -28.98 4.22 0.57
CA VAL A 147 -29.77 3.53 1.60
C VAL A 147 -31.00 4.37 1.92
N GLY A 148 -32.19 3.80 1.72
CA GLY A 148 -33.45 4.51 1.91
C GLY A 148 -33.82 4.67 3.38
N LYS A 149 -34.49 5.77 3.74
CA LYS A 149 -34.87 6.08 5.14
C LYS A 149 -35.71 5.00 5.85
N ASN A 150 -36.43 4.19 5.07
CA ASN A 150 -37.25 3.08 5.59
C ASN A 150 -36.42 1.93 6.18
N ASN A 151 -35.09 1.92 5.97
CA ASN A 151 -34.18 0.94 6.55
C ASN A 151 -33.69 1.31 7.96
N PHE A 152 -34.19 2.41 8.55
CA PHE A 152 -33.76 2.92 9.84
C PHE A 152 -34.92 2.99 10.84
N LYS A 153 -34.61 2.90 12.15
CA LYS A 153 -35.56 3.05 13.25
C LYS A 153 -34.95 3.92 14.37
N PRO A 154 -35.50 5.11 14.67
CA PRO A 154 -36.55 5.82 13.90
C PRO A 154 -36.05 6.23 12.50
N PRO A 155 -36.96 6.42 11.52
CA PRO A 155 -36.56 6.82 10.18
C PRO A 155 -36.02 8.26 10.18
N PRO A 156 -34.87 8.54 9.53
CA PRO A 156 -34.35 9.89 9.38
C PRO A 156 -35.18 10.68 8.36
N GLN A 157 -35.02 12.01 8.37
CA GLN A 157 -35.72 12.90 7.44
C GLN A 157 -35.20 12.86 6.00
N VAL A 158 -33.95 12.39 5.83
CA VAL A 158 -33.27 12.35 4.54
C VAL A 158 -32.73 10.95 4.26
N GLU A 159 -32.52 10.67 2.98
CA GLU A 159 -31.89 9.43 2.53
C GLU A 159 -30.40 9.40 2.91
N SER A 160 -29.82 8.20 2.98
CA SER A 160 -28.39 7.99 3.23
C SER A 160 -27.69 7.44 1.98
N SER A 161 -26.37 7.55 1.96
CA SER A 161 -25.50 6.97 0.94
C SER A 161 -24.23 6.43 1.59
N VAL A 162 -23.79 5.26 1.13
CA VAL A 162 -22.49 4.69 1.49
C VAL A 162 -21.45 5.12 0.46
N VAL A 163 -20.30 5.59 0.94
CA VAL A 163 -19.16 6.01 0.12
C VAL A 163 -17.91 5.22 0.50
N ARG A 164 -17.06 4.97 -0.48
CA ARG A 164 -15.71 4.43 -0.32
C ARG A 164 -14.71 5.56 -0.54
N ILE A 165 -13.83 5.78 0.42
CA ILE A 165 -12.75 6.77 0.35
C ILE A 165 -11.42 6.02 0.39
N GLU A 166 -10.57 6.22 -0.59
CA GLU A 166 -9.24 5.62 -0.68
C GLU A 166 -8.18 6.72 -0.63
N PRO A 167 -7.47 6.90 0.50
CA PRO A 167 -6.39 7.87 0.59
C PRO A 167 -5.34 7.64 -0.51
N LEU A 168 -4.86 8.73 -1.11
CA LEU A 168 -3.77 8.66 -2.07
C LEU A 168 -2.47 8.31 -1.33
N ASN A 169 -1.71 7.39 -1.91
CA ASN A 169 -0.41 6.98 -1.41
C ASN A 169 0.60 6.99 -2.58
N PRO A 170 1.62 7.87 -2.58
CA PRO A 170 1.87 8.87 -1.54
C PRO A 170 0.78 9.98 -1.51
N PRO A 171 0.59 10.66 -0.37
CA PRO A 171 -0.25 11.85 -0.34
C PRO A 171 0.32 12.93 -1.26
N PRO A 172 -0.53 13.80 -1.83
CA PRO A 172 -0.06 14.91 -2.66
C PRO A 172 0.83 15.86 -1.84
N THR A 173 1.86 16.40 -2.48
CA THR A 173 2.74 17.42 -1.90
C THR A 173 2.10 18.79 -2.03
N VAL A 174 1.22 19.14 -1.09
CA VAL A 174 0.53 20.44 -1.06
C VAL A 174 0.68 21.06 0.33
N SER A 175 1.01 22.35 0.36
CA SER A 175 1.03 23.13 1.61
C SER A 175 -0.38 23.27 2.15
N THR A 176 -0.64 22.76 3.35
CA THR A 176 -1.96 22.86 3.99
C THR A 176 -2.35 24.32 4.26
N LYS A 177 -1.38 25.15 4.64
CA LYS A 177 -1.59 26.60 4.86
C LYS A 177 -2.02 27.33 3.60
N GLU A 178 -1.37 27.02 2.47
CA GLU A 178 -1.71 27.61 1.18
C GLU A 178 -3.09 27.15 0.70
N PHE A 179 -3.39 25.87 0.88
CA PHE A 179 -4.60 25.25 0.35
C PHE A 179 -5.85 25.58 1.16
N ASP A 180 -5.76 25.60 2.50
CA ASP A 180 -6.92 25.83 3.37
C ASP A 180 -7.09 27.32 3.75
N GLY A 181 -6.09 28.16 3.44
CA GLY A 181 -6.12 29.61 3.63
C GLY A 181 -6.16 30.05 5.10
N MET A 182 -5.67 29.20 6.03
CA MET A 182 -5.53 29.47 7.47
C MET A 182 -4.08 29.71 7.88
#